data_AF-A0A6G4UDP1-F1
#
_entry.id   AF-A0A6G4UDP1-F1
#
_cell.length_a   1.000
_cell.length_b   1.000
_cell.length_c   1.000
_cell.angle_alpha   90.00
_cell.angle_beta   90.00
_cell.angle_gamma   90.00
#
_symmetry.space_group_name_H-M   'P 1'
#
loop_
_entity.id
_entity.type
_entity.pdbx_description
1 polymer ?
#
loop_
_entity_poly.entity_id
_entity_poly.type
_entity_poly.pdbx_seq_one_letter_code
_entity_poly.pdbx_strand_id
1 'polypeptide(L)' 'SAARVLDRHRDAAEAAAAAAAAAQTPRIAPATAYALGVLHADQRHEVEAARFAFGRLWTPAPGEEEPERR' A
#
# COMPACT_ATOMS: atom_id res chain seq x y z
N SER A 1 11.12 -10.25 0.38
CA SER A 1 11.82 -9.70 1.54
C SER A 1 11.05 -8.49 2.07
N ALA A 2 11.26 -8.11 3.33
CA ALA A 2 10.60 -6.94 3.93
C ALA A 2 10.87 -5.64 3.15
N ALA A 3 12.10 -5.45 2.66
CA ALA A 3 12.47 -4.29 1.82
C ALA A 3 11.58 -4.15 0.57
N ARG A 4 11.41 -5.24 -0.20
CA ARG A 4 10.56 -5.22 -1.42
C ARG A 4 9.09 -4.88 -1.12
N VAL A 5 8.60 -5.24 0.07
CA VAL A 5 7.24 -4.90 0.48
C VAL A 5 7.11 -3.42 0.81
N LEU A 6 8.14 -2.82 1.42
CA LEU A 6 8.19 -1.37 1.65
C LEU A 6 8.29 -0.59 0.32
N ASP A 7 9.06 -1.08 -0.65
CA ASP A 7 9.12 -0.48 -1.99
C ASP A 7 7.74 -0.49 -2.65
N ARG A 8 7.03 -1.63 -2.64
CA ARG A 8 5.66 -1.72 -3.15
C ARG A 8 4.70 -0.78 -2.44
N HIS A 9 4.80 -0.67 -1.11
CA HIS A 9 3.99 0.29 -0.34
C HIS A 9 4.23 1.72 -0.81
N ARG A 10 5.51 2.10 -0.99
CA ARG A 10 5.88 3.43 -1.46
C ARG A 10 5.33 3.71 -2.86
N ASP A 11 5.55 2.80 -3.81
CA ASP A 11 5.09 2.94 -5.18
C ASP A 11 3.56 3.09 -5.25
N ALA A 12 2.83 2.26 -4.51
CA ALA A 12 1.36 2.34 -4.45
C ALA A 12 0.88 3.64 -3.80
N ALA A 13 1.54 4.11 -2.74
CA ALA A 13 1.20 5.38 -2.09
C ALA A 13 1.43 6.58 -3.01
N GLU A 14 2.56 6.61 -3.72
CA GLU A 14 2.89 7.64 -4.71
C GLU A 14 1.89 7.63 -5.88
N ALA A 15 1.56 6.44 -6.40
CA ALA A 15 0.56 6.28 -7.47
C ALA A 15 -0.84 6.72 -7.03
N ALA A 16 -1.27 6.38 -5.81
CA ALA A 16 -2.55 6.80 -5.26
C ALA A 16 -2.63 8.34 -5.14
N ALA A 17 -1.55 8.98 -4.68
CA ALA A 17 -1.47 10.44 -4.56
C ALA A 17 -1.52 11.11 -5.94
N ALA A 18 -0.79 10.59 -6.92
CA ALA A 18 -0.80 11.08 -8.29
C ALA A 18 -2.19 10.97 -8.93
N ALA A 19 -2.88 9.84 -8.74
CA ALA A 19 -4.25 9.65 -9.25
C ALA A 19 -5.24 10.66 -8.63
N ALA A 20 -5.15 10.89 -7.32
CA ALA A 20 -5.98 11.87 -6.63
C ALA A 20 -5.72 13.30 -7.12
N ALA A 21 -4.45 13.68 -7.32
CA ALA A 21 -4.08 14.98 -7.86
C ALA A 21 -4.57 15.16 -9.31
N ALA A 22 -4.42 14.14 -10.15
CA ALA A 22 -4.92 14.17 -11.52
C ALA A 22 -6.44 14.35 -11.58
N ALA A 23 -7.20 13.71 -10.67
CA ALA A 23 -8.66 13.82 -10.59
C ALA A 23 -9.15 15.24 -10.22
N GLN A 24 -8.28 16.09 -9.66
CA GLN A 24 -8.59 17.49 -9.32
C GLN A 24 -8.37 18.46 -10.50
N THR A 25 -7.88 17.96 -11.64
CA THR A 25 -7.62 18.79 -12.83
C THR A 25 -8.93 19.41 -13.35
N PRO A 26 -9.00 20.74 -13.57
CA PRO A 26 -10.20 21.37 -14.10
C PRO A 26 -10.62 20.83 -15.48
N ARG A 27 -11.94 20.71 -15.70
CA ARG A 27 -12.56 20.32 -16.99
C ARG A 27 -12.18 18.92 -17.51
N ILE A 28 -11.72 18.00 -16.67
CA ILE A 28 -11.56 16.59 -17.08
C ILE A 28 -12.92 15.94 -17.34
N ALA A 29 -12.96 14.98 -18.26
CA ALA A 29 -14.18 14.23 -18.56
C ALA A 29 -14.62 13.39 -17.34
N PRO A 30 -15.93 13.27 -17.06
CA PRO A 30 -16.42 12.46 -15.94
C PRO A 30 -15.93 11.01 -15.95
N ALA A 31 -15.84 10.38 -17.12
CA ALA A 31 -15.32 9.02 -17.26
C ALA A 31 -13.85 8.92 -16.83
N THR A 32 -13.04 9.94 -17.15
CA THR A 32 -11.64 10.02 -16.71
C THR A 32 -11.54 10.20 -15.20
N ALA A 33 -12.35 11.07 -14.61
CA ALA A 33 -12.39 11.25 -13.16
C ALA A 33 -12.78 9.95 -12.42
N TYR A 34 -13.75 9.21 -12.96
CA TYR A 34 -14.13 7.90 -12.40
C TYR A 34 -12.99 6.87 -12.49
N ALA A 35 -12.34 6.76 -13.65
CA ALA A 35 -11.21 5.85 -13.82
C ALA A 35 -10.05 6.18 -12.85
N LEU A 36 -9.76 7.47 -12.66
CA LEU A 36 -8.77 7.92 -11.66
C LEU A 36 -9.20 7.58 -10.22
N GLY A 37 -10.50 7.68 -9.91
CA GLY A 37 -11.05 7.27 -8.62
C GLY A 37 -10.91 5.76 -8.36
N VAL A 38 -11.22 4.93 -9.35
CA VAL A 38 -11.03 3.46 -9.26
C VAL A 38 -9.55 3.12 -9.08
N LEU A 39 -8.68 3.73 -9.88
CA LEU A 39 -7.22 3.54 -9.74
C LEU A 39 -6.73 3.98 -8.36
N HIS A 40 -7.19 5.12 -7.85
CA HIS A 40 -6.84 5.57 -6.51
C HIS A 40 -7.26 4.55 -5.44
N ALA A 41 -8.49 4.02 -5.52
CA ALA A 41 -8.98 3.03 -4.58
C ALA A 41 -8.17 1.72 -4.63
N ASP A 42 -7.82 1.25 -5.82
CA ASP A 42 -6.96 0.08 -6.03
C ASP A 42 -5.58 0.27 -5.39
N GLN A 43 -4.93 1.41 -5.65
CA GLN A 43 -3.61 1.70 -5.08
C GLN A 43 -3.66 1.89 -3.55
N ARG A 44 -4.76 2.46 -3.01
CA ARG A 44 -4.98 2.49 -1.54
C ARG A 44 -5.10 1.08 -0.96
N HIS A 45 -5.73 0.15 -1.68
CA HIS A 45 -5.82 -1.24 -1.24
C HIS A 45 -4.44 -1.92 -1.25
N GLU A 46 -3.63 -1.66 -2.27
CA GLU A 46 -2.25 -2.16 -2.36
C GLU A 46 -1.33 -1.64 -1.24
N VAL A 47 -1.51 -0.38 -0.82
CA VAL A 47 -0.83 0.17 0.36
C VAL A 47 -1.16 -0.64 1.62
N GLU A 48 -2.44 -0.92 1.86
CA GLU A 48 -2.85 -1.69 3.04
C GLU A 48 -2.41 -3.16 2.95
N ALA A 49 -2.44 -3.76 1.75
CA ALA A 49 -1.94 -5.11 1.51
C ALA A 49 -0.43 -5.21 1.79
N ALA A 50 0.36 -4.23 1.32
CA ALA A 50 1.79 -4.16 1.59
C ALA A 50 2.07 -3.95 3.09
N ARG A 51 1.31 -3.08 3.76
CA ARG A 51 1.41 -2.89 5.22
C ARG A 51 1.16 -4.20 5.98
N PHE A 52 0.11 -4.92 5.61
CA PHE A 52 -0.22 -6.22 6.20
C PHE A 52 0.90 -7.25 5.97
N ALA A 53 1.39 -7.36 4.74
CA ALA A 53 2.48 -8.28 4.39
C ALA A 53 3.78 -7.95 5.15
N PHE A 54 4.12 -6.67 5.30
CA PHE A 54 5.27 -6.24 6.09
C PHE A 54 5.12 -6.66 7.56
N GLY A 55 3.95 -6.44 8.16
CA GLY A 55 3.67 -6.86 9.53
C GLY A 55 3.94 -8.35 9.77
N ARG A 56 3.60 -9.21 8.80
CA ARG A 56 3.89 -10.65 8.92
C ARG A 56 5.36 -11.02 8.73
N LEU A 57 6.12 -10.23 7.98
CA LEU A 57 7.55 -10.46 7.76
C LEU A 57 8.41 -9.92 8.90
N TRP A 58 7.89 -8.91 9.61
CA TRP A 58 8.59 -8.23 10.71
C TRP A 58 8.26 -8.83 12.08
N THR A 59 7.08 -9.42 12.25
CA THR A 59 6.72 -10.09 13.50
C THR A 59 7.40 -11.47 13.53
N PRO A 60 8.26 -11.76 14.53
CA PRO A 60 8.79 -13.11 14.72
C PRO A 60 7.63 -14.09 14.94
N ALA A 61 7.79 -15.34 14.51
CA ALA A 61 6.75 -16.34 14.70
C ALA A 61 6.39 -16.43 16.21
N PRO A 62 5.11 -16.37 16.59
CA PRO A 62 4.71 -16.57 17.98
C PRO A 62 5.05 -18.03 18.34
N GLY A 63 6.20 -18.23 18.97
CA GLY A 63 6.79 -19.54 19.24
C GLY A 63 8.32 -19.61 19.23
N GLU A 64 9.02 -18.61 18.68
CA GLU A 64 10.50 -18.51 18.77
C GLU A 64 10.98 -17.75 20.02
N GLU A 65 10.13 -17.66 21.06
CA GLU A 65 10.57 -17.36 22.42
C GLU A 65 10.76 -18.70 23.14
N GLU A 66 11.88 -19.38 22.86
CA GLU A 66 12.29 -20.57 23.60
C GLU A 66 12.58 -20.18 25.07
N PRO A 67 11.99 -20.89 26.06
CA PRO A 67 12.13 -20.56 27.47
C PRO A 67 13.39 -21.22 28.04
N GLU A 68 14.54 -20.57 27.97
CA GLU A 68 15.69 -21.00 28.80
C GLU A 68 16.62 -19.83 29.15
N ARG A 69 16.29 -19.12 30.23
CA ARG A 69 17.31 -18.51 31.08
C ARG A 69 17.18 -19.07 32.48
N ARG A 70 17.94 -20.13 32.70
CA ARG A 70 18.36 -20.64 34.01
C ARG A 70 19.21 -19.60 34.74
#